data_AF-A0A840L9W7-F1
#
_entry.id   AF-A0A840L9W7-F1
#
_cell.length_a   1.000
_cell.length_b   1.000
_cell.length_c   1.000
_cell.angle_alpha   90.00
_cell.angle_beta   90.00
_cell.angle_gamma   90.00
#
_symmetry.space_group_name_H-M   'P 1'
#
loop_
_entity.id
_entity.type
_entity.pdbx_description
1 polymer ?
#
loop_
_entity_poly.entity_id
_entity_poly.type
_entity_poly.pdbx_seq_one_letter_code
_entity_poly.pdbx_strand_id
1 'polypeptide(L)'
;MPALQSHPATRGKARSASDFWVVSVKGRQSDPRFRRSAFNDLVGRVMSSPGVALFDAVEVGVPTYLVDVIAGATGLAASSVMDMIGVSATTFRRKDGAGDPLPDVAGHRVMGFLRIAATLRRLLEESGDPAQLRDFDLDAWLAQWMREELPELGGKTPAEMLRNHEGLRAVEQVLGRMRGGLPA
;
A
#
# COMPACT_ATOMS: atom_id res chain seq x y z
N MET A 1 -21.48 7.38 -50.37
CA MET A 1 -21.11 7.89 -49.04
C MET A 1 -21.87 7.08 -47.99
N PRO A 2 -21.38 5.92 -47.51
CA PRO A 2 -22.07 5.18 -46.48
C PRO A 2 -21.73 5.73 -45.09
N ALA A 3 -22.76 5.84 -44.26
CA ALA A 3 -22.73 6.39 -42.91
C ALA A 3 -21.82 5.55 -41.99
N LEU A 4 -20.93 6.22 -41.25
CA LEU A 4 -20.23 5.63 -40.10
C LEU A 4 -21.27 5.27 -39.03
N GLN A 5 -21.55 3.99 -38.87
CA GLN A 5 -22.20 3.47 -37.67
C GLN A 5 -21.16 3.49 -36.54
N SER A 6 -21.31 4.46 -35.64
CA SER A 6 -20.57 4.53 -34.39
C SER A 6 -20.97 3.33 -33.52
N HIS A 7 -20.06 2.37 -33.38
CA HIS A 7 -20.15 1.35 -32.34
C HIS A 7 -20.04 2.04 -30.98
N PRO A 8 -20.92 1.76 -30.00
CA PRO A 8 -20.71 2.24 -28.65
C PRO A 8 -19.49 1.51 -28.10
N ALA A 9 -18.41 2.25 -27.91
CA ALA A 9 -17.29 1.83 -27.08
C ALA A 9 -17.88 1.44 -25.72
N THR A 10 -17.71 0.17 -25.35
CA THR A 10 -17.98 -0.35 -24.02
C THR A 10 -17.12 0.45 -23.04
N ARG A 11 -17.66 1.55 -22.51
CA ARG A 11 -17.14 2.21 -21.31
C ARG A 11 -17.18 1.15 -20.22
N GLY A 12 -16.04 0.50 -19.96
CA GLY A 12 -15.84 -0.17 -18.69
C GLY A 12 -16.20 0.87 -17.62
N LYS A 13 -17.20 0.56 -16.78
CA LYS A 13 -17.56 1.43 -15.64
C LYS A 13 -16.26 1.88 -14.99
N ALA A 14 -15.98 3.18 -15.02
CA ALA A 14 -14.91 3.73 -14.23
C ALA A 14 -15.19 3.25 -12.81
N ARG A 15 -14.33 2.36 -12.28
CA ARG A 15 -14.37 2.01 -10.87
C ARG A 15 -14.28 3.34 -10.14
N SER A 16 -15.26 3.62 -9.28
CA SER A 16 -15.22 4.83 -8.48
C SER A 16 -13.89 4.85 -7.72
N ALA A 17 -13.28 6.01 -7.49
CA ALA A 17 -12.06 6.10 -6.70
C ALA A 17 -12.24 5.48 -5.29
N SER A 18 -13.47 5.48 -4.76
CA SER A 18 -13.85 4.73 -3.54
C SER A 18 -13.70 3.21 -3.70
N ASP A 19 -13.97 2.66 -4.88
CA ASP A 19 -13.87 1.22 -5.18
C ASP A 19 -12.42 0.74 -5.16
N PHE A 20 -11.45 1.67 -5.25
CA PHE A 20 -10.03 1.35 -5.13
C PHE A 20 -9.71 0.65 -3.82
N TRP A 21 -10.30 1.12 -2.72
CA TRP A 21 -10.08 0.57 -1.40
C TRP A 21 -10.88 -0.71 -1.17
N VAL A 22 -12.02 -0.87 -1.85
CA VAL A 22 -12.91 -2.03 -1.69
C VAL A 22 -12.20 -3.33 -2.04
N VAL A 23 -11.76 -4.05 -1.01
CA VAL A 23 -11.21 -5.40 -1.10
C VAL A 23 -12.37 -6.41 -1.04
N SER A 24 -12.73 -6.94 -2.20
CA SER A 24 -13.78 -7.96 -2.32
C SER A 24 -13.25 -9.33 -1.96
N VAL A 25 -13.58 -9.89 -0.80
CA VAL A 25 -13.47 -11.34 -0.60
C VAL A 25 -14.60 -11.86 0.31
N LYS A 26 -15.28 -12.90 -0.17
CA LYS A 26 -16.24 -13.72 0.61
C LYS A 26 -15.50 -14.40 1.77
N GLY A 27 -15.50 -13.82 2.97
CA GLY A 27 -14.86 -14.44 4.14
C GLY A 27 -14.97 -13.63 5.44
N ARG A 28 -14.83 -14.31 6.58
CA ARG A 28 -14.80 -13.68 7.91
C ARG A 28 -13.58 -12.75 8.00
N GLN A 29 -13.82 -11.45 8.25
CA GLN A 29 -12.82 -10.37 8.38
C GLN A 29 -11.71 -10.66 9.44
N SER A 30 -11.90 -11.68 10.27
CA SER A 30 -10.98 -12.09 11.34
C SER A 30 -9.83 -13.01 10.89
N ASP A 31 -9.89 -13.60 9.68
CA ASP A 31 -8.92 -14.60 9.21
C ASP A 31 -7.57 -13.94 8.79
N PRO A 32 -6.42 -14.34 9.36
CA PRO A 32 -5.11 -13.85 8.92
C PRO A 32 -4.82 -14.05 7.43
N ARG A 33 -5.26 -15.16 6.83
CA ARG A 33 -5.07 -15.41 5.40
C ARG A 33 -5.85 -14.43 4.54
N PHE A 34 -7.04 -14.04 5.00
CA PHE A 34 -7.86 -13.02 4.35
C PHE A 34 -7.14 -11.68 4.34
N ARG A 35 -6.55 -11.26 5.47
CA ARG A 35 -5.84 -9.96 5.56
C ARG A 35 -4.63 -9.91 4.62
N ARG A 36 -3.86 -11.00 4.54
CA ARG A 36 -2.73 -11.11 3.61
C ARG A 36 -3.18 -11.06 2.15
N SER A 37 -4.28 -11.74 1.80
CA SER A 37 -4.86 -11.67 0.45
C SER A 37 -5.34 -10.25 0.11
N ALA A 38 -6.05 -9.59 1.03
CA ALA A 38 -6.54 -8.22 0.84
C ALA A 38 -5.37 -7.23 0.65
N PHE A 39 -4.29 -7.39 1.41
CA PHE A 39 -3.09 -6.58 1.26
C PHE A 39 -2.44 -6.81 -0.12
N ASN A 40 -2.27 -8.06 -0.53
CA ASN A 40 -1.72 -8.41 -1.85
C ASN A 40 -2.56 -7.87 -3.00
N ASP A 41 -3.89 -7.87 -2.86
CA ASP A 41 -4.80 -7.28 -3.84
C ASP A 41 -4.62 -5.76 -3.95
N LEU A 42 -4.47 -5.06 -2.82
CA LEU A 42 -4.19 -3.61 -2.81
C LEU A 42 -2.84 -3.28 -3.44
N VAL A 43 -1.80 -4.03 -3.10
CA VAL A 43 -0.46 -3.86 -3.70
C VAL A 43 -0.53 -4.09 -5.21
N GLY A 44 -1.21 -5.16 -5.66
CA GLY A 44 -1.42 -5.42 -7.08
C GLY A 44 -2.18 -4.30 -7.80
N ARG A 45 -3.21 -3.74 -7.15
CA ARG A 45 -3.93 -2.56 -7.67
C ARG A 45 -3.00 -1.37 -7.80
N VAL A 46 -2.19 -1.06 -6.79
CA VAL A 46 -1.20 0.03 -6.85
C VAL A 46 -0.23 -0.14 -8.01
N MET A 47 0.29 -1.36 -8.22
CA MET A 47 1.20 -1.66 -9.34
C MET A 47 0.56 -1.43 -10.71
N SER A 48 -0.73 -1.77 -10.86
CA SER A 48 -1.47 -1.68 -12.12
C SER A 48 -2.13 -0.31 -12.39
N SER A 49 -2.16 0.58 -11.40
CA SER A 49 -2.92 1.84 -11.49
C SER A 49 -2.06 3.02 -11.94
N PRO A 50 -2.57 3.91 -12.80
CA PRO A 50 -1.89 5.16 -13.11
C PRO A 50 -1.87 6.09 -11.88
N GLY A 51 -0.89 7.01 -11.85
CA GLY A 51 -0.74 7.95 -10.72
C GLY A 51 -1.99 8.77 -10.41
N VAL A 52 -2.76 9.17 -11.43
CA VAL A 52 -4.03 9.90 -11.25
C VAL A 52 -5.07 9.09 -10.47
N ALA A 53 -5.18 7.78 -10.72
CA ALA A 53 -6.12 6.93 -10.00
C ALA A 53 -5.70 6.74 -8.52
N LEU A 54 -4.39 6.72 -8.25
CA LEU A 54 -3.88 6.67 -6.87
C LEU A 54 -4.12 7.98 -6.14
N PHE A 55 -3.95 9.11 -6.83
CA PHE A 55 -4.27 10.43 -6.31
C PHE A 55 -5.77 10.50 -5.94
N ASP A 56 -6.66 10.18 -6.89
CA ASP A 56 -8.11 10.20 -6.66
C ASP A 56 -8.52 9.27 -5.50
N ALA A 57 -7.87 8.11 -5.36
CA ALA A 57 -8.13 7.19 -4.25
C ALA A 57 -7.76 7.79 -2.89
N VAL A 58 -6.67 8.55 -2.80
CA VAL A 58 -6.29 9.23 -1.55
C VAL A 58 -7.25 10.40 -1.26
N GLU A 59 -7.64 11.17 -2.28
CA GLU A 59 -8.58 12.30 -2.14
C GLU A 59 -9.97 11.85 -1.67
N VAL A 60 -10.44 10.69 -2.11
CA VAL A 60 -11.71 10.10 -1.62
C VAL A 60 -11.61 9.62 -0.17
N GLY A 61 -10.40 9.49 0.36
CA GLY A 61 -10.13 9.12 1.74
C GLY A 61 -9.82 7.63 1.90
N VAL A 62 -8.86 7.35 2.77
CA VAL A 62 -8.40 5.99 3.05
C VAL A 62 -9.20 5.39 4.20
N PRO A 63 -9.90 4.25 4.02
CA PRO A 63 -10.70 3.66 5.09
C PRO A 63 -9.89 3.18 6.30
N THR A 64 -10.48 3.25 7.50
CA THR A 64 -9.83 2.84 8.76
C THR A 64 -9.47 1.36 8.81
N TYR A 65 -10.28 0.48 8.21
CA TYR A 65 -10.02 -0.96 8.20
C TYR A 65 -8.70 -1.36 7.51
N LEU A 66 -8.09 -0.47 6.72
CA LEU A 66 -6.77 -0.74 6.14
C LEU A 66 -5.67 -0.88 7.19
N VAL A 67 -5.85 -0.31 8.39
CA VAL A 67 -4.95 -0.56 9.52
C VAL A 67 -4.93 -2.05 9.86
N ASP A 68 -6.08 -2.71 9.90
CA ASP A 68 -6.18 -4.14 10.18
C ASP A 68 -5.65 -5.00 9.03
N VAL A 69 -5.87 -4.56 7.78
CA VAL A 69 -5.32 -5.24 6.60
C VAL A 69 -3.79 -5.23 6.64
N ILE A 70 -3.18 -4.07 6.88
CA ILE A 70 -1.73 -3.93 6.99
C ILE A 70 -1.20 -4.72 8.19
N ALA A 71 -1.82 -4.57 9.36
CA ALA A 71 -1.42 -5.29 10.57
C ALA A 71 -1.44 -6.82 10.34
N GLY A 72 -2.50 -7.33 9.73
CA GLY A 72 -2.65 -8.75 9.46
C GLY A 72 -1.67 -9.31 8.43
N ALA A 73 -1.32 -8.53 7.40
CA ALA A 73 -0.35 -8.95 6.39
C ALA A 73 1.09 -8.90 6.92
N THR A 74 1.43 -7.85 7.65
CA THR A 74 2.78 -7.60 8.17
C THR A 74 3.10 -8.34 9.48
N GLY A 75 2.08 -8.87 10.15
CA GLY A 75 2.21 -9.44 11.51
C GLY A 75 2.41 -8.39 12.60
N LEU A 76 2.32 -7.09 12.28
CA LEU A 76 2.41 -6.01 13.26
C LEU A 76 1.12 -5.90 14.07
N ALA A 77 1.23 -5.37 15.29
CA ALA A 77 0.06 -4.92 16.03
C ALA A 77 -0.57 -3.69 15.34
N ALA A 78 -1.90 -3.57 15.40
CA ALA A 78 -2.61 -2.42 14.85
C ALA A 78 -2.10 -1.08 15.43
N SER A 79 -1.68 -1.06 16.70
CA SER A 79 -1.05 0.11 17.32
C SER A 79 0.24 0.52 16.64
N SER A 80 1.11 -0.43 16.28
CA SER A 80 2.35 -0.14 15.57
C SER A 80 2.09 0.39 14.16
N VAL A 81 1.05 -0.11 13.49
CA VAL A 81 0.62 0.43 12.19
C VAL A 81 0.09 1.86 12.35
N MET A 82 -0.73 2.12 13.37
CA MET A 82 -1.23 3.46 13.69
C MET A 82 -0.09 4.45 13.97
N ASP A 83 0.93 4.05 14.73
CA ASP A 83 2.11 4.86 15.01
C ASP A 83 2.89 5.16 13.72
N MET A 84 3.10 4.15 12.88
CA MET A 84 3.75 4.28 11.57
C MET A 84 3.03 5.30 10.66
N ILE A 85 1.70 5.27 10.61
CA ILE A 85 0.92 6.23 9.81
C ILE A 85 0.60 7.52 10.57
N GLY A 86 1.06 7.68 11.81
CA GLY A 86 0.89 8.88 12.63
C GLY A 86 -0.55 9.19 13.05
N VAL A 87 -1.34 8.17 13.37
CA VAL A 87 -2.69 8.31 13.89
C VAL A 87 -2.72 7.86 15.35
N SER A 88 -3.26 8.69 16.24
CA SER A 88 -3.45 8.26 17.63
C SER A 88 -4.60 7.27 17.77
N ALA A 89 -4.53 6.36 18.74
CA ALA A 89 -5.61 5.39 19.01
C ALA A 89 -6.96 6.06 19.26
N THR A 90 -6.98 7.22 19.90
CA THR A 90 -8.21 8.02 20.13
C THR A 90 -8.80 8.52 18.81
N THR A 91 -7.97 9.10 17.94
CA THR A 91 -8.42 9.59 16.62
C THR A 91 -8.90 8.43 15.76
N PHE A 92 -8.17 7.31 15.76
CA PHE A 92 -8.56 6.11 15.04
C PHE A 92 -9.93 5.60 15.48
N ARG A 93 -10.12 5.34 16.77
CA ARG A 93 -11.42 4.83 17.29
C ARG A 93 -12.58 5.78 16.98
N ARG A 94 -12.35 7.09 17.06
CA ARG A 94 -13.37 8.09 16.73
C ARG A 94 -13.76 8.02 15.25
N LYS A 95 -12.77 7.92 14.35
CA LYS A 95 -12.99 7.82 12.90
C LYS A 95 -13.64 6.49 12.53
N ASP A 96 -13.14 5.40 13.09
CA ASP A 96 -13.61 4.04 12.85
C ASP A 96 -15.07 3.86 13.31
N GLY A 97 -15.40 4.30 14.53
CA GLY A 97 -16.76 4.25 15.05
C GLY A 97 -17.76 5.12 14.28
N ALA A 98 -17.29 6.17 13.60
CA ALA A 98 -18.10 7.02 12.73
C ALA A 98 -18.21 6.49 11.28
N GLY A 99 -17.40 5.49 10.90
CA GLY A 99 -17.26 5.07 9.51
C GLY A 99 -16.57 6.11 8.61
N ASP A 100 -15.86 7.06 9.21
CA ASP A 100 -15.11 8.09 8.49
C ASP A 100 -13.75 7.55 8.00
N PRO A 101 -13.20 8.10 6.90
CA PRO A 101 -11.84 7.78 6.49
C PRO A 101 -10.80 8.30 7.50
N LEU A 102 -9.60 7.74 7.40
CA LEU A 102 -8.40 8.22 8.08
C LEU A 102 -8.14 9.69 7.73
N PRO A 103 -7.50 10.47 8.63
CA PRO A 103 -7.04 11.81 8.30
C PRO A 103 -6.14 11.82 7.06
N ASP A 104 -6.19 12.87 6.24
CA ASP A 104 -5.49 12.97 4.95
C ASP A 104 -4.00 12.65 5.05
N VAL A 105 -3.33 13.16 6.10
CA VAL A 105 -1.90 12.91 6.34
C VAL A 105 -1.62 11.42 6.54
N ALA A 106 -2.51 10.70 7.21
CA ALA A 106 -2.40 9.26 7.40
C ALA A 106 -2.74 8.49 6.11
N GLY A 107 -3.73 8.98 5.34
CA GLY A 107 -4.06 8.42 4.03
C GLY A 107 -2.88 8.46 3.06
N HIS A 108 -2.18 9.59 2.98
CA HIS A 108 -0.95 9.73 2.19
C HIS A 108 0.14 8.74 2.62
N ARG A 109 0.31 8.51 3.94
CA ARG A 109 1.30 7.56 4.47
C ARG A 109 0.95 6.12 4.13
N VAL A 110 -0.34 5.75 4.21
CA VAL A 110 -0.82 4.42 3.78
C VAL A 110 -0.53 4.21 2.30
N MET A 111 -0.83 5.20 1.45
CA MET A 111 -0.52 5.12 0.02
C MET A 111 1.00 5.01 -0.23
N GLY A 112 1.82 5.78 0.49
CA GLY A 112 3.28 5.69 0.42
C GLY A 112 3.81 4.30 0.77
N PHE A 113 3.28 3.69 1.84
CA PHE A 113 3.61 2.32 2.23
C PHE A 113 3.24 1.31 1.14
N LEU A 114 2.02 1.40 0.58
CA LEU A 114 1.58 0.50 -0.50
C LEU A 114 2.42 0.67 -1.78
N ARG A 115 2.88 1.89 -2.09
CA ARG A 115 3.78 2.15 -3.22
C ARG A 115 5.16 1.54 -3.02
N ILE A 116 5.70 1.61 -1.81
CA ILE A 116 6.95 0.92 -1.45
C ILE A 116 6.79 -0.59 -1.62
N ALA A 117 5.72 -1.18 -1.08
CA ALA A 117 5.41 -2.60 -1.23
C ALA A 117 5.31 -3.01 -2.71
N ALA A 118 4.60 -2.22 -3.52
CA ALA A 118 4.45 -2.42 -4.96
C ALA A 118 5.81 -2.35 -5.69
N THR A 119 6.68 -1.43 -5.29
CA THR A 119 8.02 -1.27 -5.89
C THR A 119 8.90 -2.47 -5.57
N LEU A 120 8.95 -2.89 -4.30
CA LEU A 120 9.70 -4.07 -3.87
C LEU A 120 9.22 -5.33 -4.55
N ARG A 121 7.90 -5.54 -4.62
CA ARG A 121 7.32 -6.68 -5.34
C ARG A 121 7.72 -6.68 -6.81
N ARG A 122 7.69 -5.53 -7.47
CA ARG A 122 8.16 -5.40 -8.85
C ARG A 122 9.65 -5.73 -9.00
N LEU A 123 10.50 -5.24 -8.09
CA LEU A 123 11.93 -5.55 -8.08
C LEU A 123 12.19 -7.05 -7.94
N LEU A 124 11.43 -7.72 -7.08
CA LEU A 124 11.50 -9.18 -6.91
C LEU A 124 11.02 -9.94 -8.15
N GLU A 125 9.91 -9.53 -8.75
CA GLU A 125 9.41 -10.09 -10.02
C GLU A 125 10.40 -9.89 -11.18
N GLU A 126 11.13 -8.78 -11.22
CA GLU A 126 12.14 -8.46 -12.25
C GLU A 126 13.50 -9.17 -12.00
N SER A 127 13.88 -9.43 -10.75
CA SER A 127 15.20 -9.98 -10.37
C SER A 127 15.31 -11.50 -10.43
N GLY A 128 14.19 -12.23 -10.53
CA GLY A 128 14.15 -13.50 -11.26
C GLY A 128 14.90 -14.69 -10.68
N ASP A 129 14.98 -14.88 -9.36
CA ASP A 129 15.23 -16.21 -8.77
C ASP A 129 13.93 -16.78 -8.14
N PRO A 130 13.16 -17.58 -8.90
CA PRO A 130 11.93 -18.21 -8.41
C PRO A 130 12.14 -19.07 -7.16
N ALA A 131 13.36 -19.57 -6.91
CA ALA A 131 13.64 -20.40 -5.74
C ALA A 131 13.72 -19.57 -4.45
N GLN A 132 14.27 -18.35 -4.51
CA GLN A 132 14.33 -17.43 -3.36
C GLN A 132 12.96 -16.82 -3.05
N LEU A 133 12.12 -16.64 -4.07
CA LEU A 133 10.80 -16.03 -3.94
C LEU A 133 9.72 -16.94 -3.36
N ARG A 134 9.90 -18.27 -3.37
CA ARG A 134 8.86 -19.20 -2.87
C ARG A 134 8.61 -19.10 -1.37
N ASP A 135 9.67 -18.84 -0.60
CA ASP A 135 9.63 -18.88 0.86
C ASP A 135 9.95 -17.51 1.50
N PHE A 136 10.15 -16.46 0.69
CA PHE A 136 10.44 -15.12 1.20
C PHE A 136 9.16 -14.42 1.65
N ASP A 137 9.04 -14.19 2.96
CA ASP A 137 7.95 -13.41 3.53
C ASP A 137 8.19 -11.91 3.33
N LEU A 138 7.86 -11.41 2.14
CA LEU A 138 8.00 -10.01 1.77
C LEU A 138 7.25 -9.07 2.73
N ASP A 139 6.09 -9.49 3.22
CA ASP A 139 5.24 -8.63 4.06
C ASP A 139 5.89 -8.42 5.44
N ALA A 140 6.43 -9.48 6.03
CA ALA A 140 7.18 -9.41 7.28
C ALA A 140 8.51 -8.67 7.11
N TRP A 141 9.25 -8.94 6.02
CA TRP A 141 10.50 -8.25 5.71
C TRP A 141 10.26 -6.74 5.53
N LEU A 142 9.23 -6.35 4.78
CA LEU A 142 8.85 -4.95 4.60
C LEU A 142 8.54 -4.29 5.94
N ALA A 143 7.78 -4.96 6.80
CA ALA A 143 7.42 -4.45 8.11
C ALA A 143 8.63 -4.21 9.03
N GLN A 144 9.66 -5.04 8.89
CA GLN A 144 10.94 -4.86 9.57
C GLN A 144 11.73 -3.70 8.95
N TRP A 145 11.92 -3.73 7.63
CA TRP A 145 12.66 -2.73 6.89
C TRP A 145 12.11 -1.30 7.08
N MET A 146 10.78 -1.16 7.16
CA MET A 146 10.14 0.13 7.44
C MET A 146 10.53 0.77 8.78
N ARG A 147 11.04 -0.02 9.73
CA ARG A 147 11.46 0.41 11.07
C ARG A 147 12.98 0.39 11.26
N GLU A 148 13.73 0.02 10.22
CA GLU A 148 15.19 -0.01 10.25
C GLU A 148 15.74 1.39 10.01
N GLU A 149 16.69 1.84 10.83
CA GLU A 149 17.38 3.10 10.60
C GLU A 149 18.36 2.96 9.44
N LEU A 150 18.18 3.75 8.39
CA LEU A 150 19.03 3.69 7.20
C LEU A 150 20.02 4.86 7.18
N PRO A 151 21.34 4.60 7.09
CA PRO A 151 22.35 5.65 6.93
C PRO A 151 22.07 6.57 5.71
N GLU A 152 21.54 6.01 4.63
CA GLU A 152 21.18 6.72 3.40
C GLU A 152 20.03 7.72 3.59
N LEU A 153 19.22 7.54 4.64
CA LEU A 153 18.14 8.44 5.04
C LEU A 153 18.59 9.37 6.19
N GLY A 154 19.88 9.42 6.47
CA GLY A 154 20.46 10.19 7.57
C GLY A 154 20.02 9.65 8.93
N GLY A 155 20.04 8.32 9.11
CA GLY A 155 19.69 7.61 10.34
C GLY A 155 18.19 7.56 10.63
N LYS A 156 17.34 7.85 9.65
CA LYS A 156 15.88 7.76 9.79
C LYS A 156 15.37 6.44 9.25
N THR A 157 14.22 6.03 9.76
CA THR A 157 13.49 4.87 9.24
C THR A 157 12.68 5.24 7.98
N PRO A 158 12.42 4.28 7.08
CA PRO A 158 11.51 4.53 5.97
C PRO A 158 10.12 5.01 6.43
N ALA A 159 9.61 4.51 7.56
CA ALA A 159 8.34 4.96 8.14
C ALA A 159 8.34 6.46 8.50
N GLU A 160 9.42 6.96 9.08
CA GLU A 160 9.56 8.39 9.38
C GLU A 160 9.63 9.25 8.11
N MET A 161 10.23 8.72 7.05
CA MET A 161 10.34 9.42 5.77
C MET A 161 8.97 9.56 5.07
N LEU A 162 8.02 8.64 5.30
CA LEU A 162 6.68 8.72 4.70
C LEU A 162 5.83 9.90 5.19
N ARG A 163 6.30 10.70 6.15
CA ARG A 163 5.59 11.87 6.67
C ARG A 163 5.32 12.94 5.60
N ASN A 164 6.07 12.95 4.51
CA ASN A 164 5.86 13.84 3.36
C ASN A 164 6.33 13.20 2.04
N HIS A 165 6.02 13.84 0.92
CA HIS A 165 6.33 13.33 -0.43
C HIS A 165 7.83 13.32 -0.75
N GLU A 166 8.62 14.25 -0.21
CA GLU A 166 10.08 14.26 -0.42
C GLU A 166 10.75 13.08 0.26
N GLY A 167 10.28 12.70 1.45
CA GLY A 167 10.79 11.51 2.13
C GLY A 167 10.39 10.22 1.42
N LEU A 168 9.17 10.10 0.89
CA LEU A 168 8.79 8.98 0.01
C LEU A 168 9.72 8.87 -1.21
N ARG A 169 10.04 9.99 -1.88
CA ARG A 169 10.98 10.00 -3.00
C ARG A 169 12.37 9.53 -2.59
N ALA A 170 12.86 9.92 -1.43
CA ALA A 170 14.14 9.46 -0.92
C ALA A 170 14.14 7.93 -0.68
N VAL A 171 13.05 7.39 -0.13
CA VAL A 171 12.89 5.94 0.05
C VAL A 171 12.81 5.21 -1.29
N GLU A 172 12.08 5.73 -2.28
CA GLU A 172 12.03 5.18 -3.64
C GLU A 172 13.43 5.17 -4.30
N GLN A 173 14.28 6.18 -4.03
CA GLN A 173 15.67 6.18 -4.50
C GLN A 173 16.53 5.09 -3.85
N VAL A 174 16.35 4.84 -2.54
CA VAL A 174 17.03 3.74 -1.85
C VAL A 174 16.64 2.40 -2.49
N LEU A 175 15.33 2.17 -2.71
CA LEU A 175 14.84 0.97 -3.39
C LEU A 175 15.39 0.84 -4.82
N GLY A 176 15.52 1.95 -5.55
CA GLY A 176 16.11 1.96 -6.89
C GLY A 176 17.56 1.46 -6.93
N ARG A 177 18.32 1.66 -5.85
CA ARG A 177 19.70 1.16 -5.71
C ARG A 177 19.75 -0.34 -5.36
N MET A 178 18.69 -0.90 -4.76
CA MET A 178 18.56 -2.32 -4.44
C MET A 178 18.29 -3.21 -5.67
N ARG A 179 18.25 -2.64 -6.89
CA ARG A 179 18.09 -3.38 -8.16
C ARG A 179 19.16 -4.45 -8.43
N GLY A 180 20.24 -4.50 -7.64
CA GLY A 180 21.26 -5.56 -7.66
C GLY A 180 21.02 -6.73 -6.68
N GLY A 181 19.90 -6.73 -5.95
CA GLY A 181 19.55 -7.73 -4.94
C GLY A 181 19.22 -7.08 -3.59
N LEU A 182 18.27 -7.68 -2.85
CA LEU A 182 18.06 -7.35 -1.44
C LEU A 182 19.25 -7.88 -0.63
N PRO A 183 19.79 -7.11 0.34
CA PRO A 183 20.78 -7.67 1.26
C PRO A 183 20.16 -8.86 2.01
N ALA A 184 20.93 -9.95 2.09
CA ALA A 184 20.56 -11.20 2.75
C ALA A 184 20.38 -11.03 4.27
#